data_AF-A0A315WT71-F1
#
_entry.id   AF-A0A315WT71-F1
#
_cell.length_a   1.000
_cell.length_b   1.000
_cell.length_c   1.000
_cell.angle_alpha   90.00
_cell.angle_beta   90.00
_cell.angle_gamma   90.00
#
_symmetry.space_group_name_H-M   'P 1'
#
loop_
_entity.id
_entity.type
_entity.pdbx_description
1 polymer ?
#
loop_
_entity_poly.entity_id
_entity_poly.type
_entity_poly.pdbx_seq_one_letter_code
_entity_poly.pdbx_strand_id
1 'polypeptide(L)'
;MVKPPQVVLDIGRKSLLKRAVDGSWSLWGPWQQCSRTCGGGVEFSYRECTDPVPQNGGKYCEGQRVRYQSCNTEPCDASEVSLFCANL
;
A
#
# COMPACT_ATOMS: atom_id res chain seq x y z
N MET A 1 -47.47 30.29 17.68
CA MET A 1 -46.25 29.45 17.76
C MET A 1 -45.03 30.33 17.46
N VAL A 2 -44.58 31.10 18.45
CA VAL A 2 -43.36 31.90 18.32
C VAL A 2 -42.21 30.99 18.71
N LYS A 3 -41.37 30.61 17.73
CA LYS A 3 -40.17 29.80 17.96
C LYS A 3 -39.22 30.64 18.82
N PRO A 4 -38.68 30.12 19.94
CA PRO A 4 -37.82 30.93 20.81
C PRO A 4 -36.56 31.36 20.05
N PRO A 5 -36.09 32.61 20.23
CA PRO A 5 -34.81 33.04 19.68
C PRO A 5 -33.73 32.18 20.34
N GLN A 6 -32.94 31.48 19.53
CA GLN A 6 -31.77 30.72 20.00
C GLN A 6 -30.72 31.74 20.47
N VAL A 7 -30.86 32.20 21.70
CA VAL A 7 -29.95 33.12 22.37
C VAL A 7 -28.72 32.30 22.83
N VAL A 8 -27.62 32.55 22.12
CA VAL A 8 -26.19 32.25 22.41
C VAL A 8 -25.80 30.82 22.76
N LEU A 9 -25.31 30.08 21.75
CA LEU A 9 -24.12 29.25 21.93
C LEU A 9 -22.93 29.99 21.29
N ASP A 10 -21.92 30.19 22.11
CA ASP A 10 -20.90 31.23 22.00
C ASP A 10 -20.09 31.28 20.70
N ILE A 11 -19.67 32.51 20.42
CA ILE A 11 -18.65 32.90 19.45
C ILE A 11 -17.37 32.07 19.69
N GLY A 12 -17.08 31.08 18.82
CA GLY A 12 -15.84 30.30 18.95
C GLY A 12 -15.61 29.11 18.01
N ARG A 13 -16.60 28.64 17.24
CA ARG A 13 -16.44 27.45 16.36
C ARG A 13 -15.92 27.71 14.95
N LYS A 14 -15.33 28.88 14.67
CA LYS A 14 -14.96 29.27 13.29
C LYS A 14 -13.52 28.95 12.84
N SER A 15 -12.70 28.22 13.61
CA SER A 15 -11.29 27.99 13.21
C SER A 15 -10.67 26.60 13.50
N LEU A 16 -11.39 25.62 14.05
CA LEU A 16 -10.77 24.36 14.53
C LEU A 16 -11.08 23.10 13.70
N LEU A 17 -11.84 23.20 12.61
CA LEU A 17 -12.14 22.06 11.74
C LEU A 17 -11.10 22.00 10.60
N LYS A 18 -9.93 21.41 10.87
CA LYS A 18 -8.95 21.14 9.81
C LYS A 18 -9.54 20.10 8.84
N ARG A 19 -9.64 20.43 7.55
CA ARG A 19 -10.34 19.60 6.55
C ARG A 19 -9.72 18.20 6.44
N ALA A 20 -10.54 17.16 6.50
CA ALA A 20 -10.09 15.79 6.25
C ALA A 20 -9.54 15.66 4.82
N VAL A 21 -8.42 14.94 4.70
CA VAL A 21 -7.81 14.57 3.42
C VAL A 21 -7.69 13.06 3.44
N ASP A 22 -8.43 12.39 2.57
CA ASP A 22 -8.29 10.94 2.38
C ASP A 22 -6.96 10.66 1.68
N GLY A 23 -6.30 9.58 2.07
CA GLY A 23 -5.05 9.19 1.45
C GLY A 23 -5.27 8.53 0.10
N SER A 24 -4.29 8.71 -0.77
CA SER A 24 -4.21 7.99 -2.04
C SER A 24 -2.85 7.33 -2.19
N TRP A 25 -2.86 6.22 -2.93
CA TRP A 25 -1.67 5.45 -3.19
C TRP A 25 -0.69 6.23 -4.06
N SER A 26 0.59 6.19 -3.69
CA SER A 26 1.68 6.55 -4.59
C SER A 26 1.68 5.63 -5.81
N LEU A 27 2.50 6.00 -6.79
CA LEU A 27 2.90 5.07 -7.83
C LEU A 27 3.54 3.82 -7.20
N TRP A 28 3.42 2.69 -7.91
CA TRP A 28 4.13 1.48 -7.58
C TRP A 28 5.63 1.71 -7.64
N GLY A 29 6.35 1.25 -6.61
CA GLY A 29 7.80 1.15 -6.64
C GLY A 29 8.27 0.10 -7.66
N PRO A 30 9.59 0.06 -7.92
CA PRO A 30 10.17 -0.98 -8.77
C PRO A 30 9.91 -2.37 -8.19
N TRP A 31 9.93 -3.37 -9.06
CA TRP A 31 9.97 -4.77 -8.64
C TRP A 31 11.25 -5.03 -7.86
N GLN A 32 11.13 -5.72 -6.74
CA GLN A 32 12.26 -6.20 -5.95
C GLN A 32 12.94 -7.36 -6.67
N GLN A 33 14.12 -7.75 -6.19
CA GLN A 33 14.85 -8.87 -6.74
C GLN A 33 14.00 -10.16 -6.69
N CYS A 34 13.99 -10.89 -7.81
CA CYS A 34 13.34 -12.19 -7.89
C CYS A 34 13.91 -13.15 -6.85
N SER A 35 13.04 -13.93 -6.20
CA SER A 35 13.44 -14.88 -5.14
C SER A 35 14.35 -16.01 -5.62
N ARG A 36 14.40 -16.25 -6.94
CA ARG A 36 15.21 -17.28 -7.59
C ARG A 36 15.78 -16.72 -8.88
N THR A 37 16.93 -17.21 -9.31
CA THR A 37 17.58 -16.83 -10.57
C THR A 37 17.13 -17.66 -11.76
N CYS A 38 16.44 -18.77 -11.52
CA CYS A 38 15.90 -19.68 -12.53
C CYS A 38 14.82 -20.58 -11.90
N GLY A 39 14.12 -21.35 -12.72
CA GLY A 39 13.17 -22.38 -12.33
C GLY A 39 11.87 -21.84 -11.72
N GLY A 40 11.56 -20.56 -11.96
CA GLY A 40 10.41 -19.84 -11.43
C GLY A 40 10.63 -19.34 -10.00
N GLY A 41 10.77 -18.03 -9.86
CA GLY A 41 10.71 -17.30 -8.61
C GLY A 41 9.50 -16.38 -8.51
N VAL A 42 9.44 -15.61 -7.42
CA VAL A 42 8.45 -14.56 -7.21
C VAL A 42 9.17 -13.25 -6.88
N GLU A 43 8.71 -12.16 -7.46
CA GLU A 43 9.10 -10.80 -7.10
C GLU A 43 7.87 -10.01 -6.66
N PHE A 44 8.12 -8.95 -5.91
CA PHE A 44 7.05 -8.09 -5.41
C PHE A 44 7.37 -6.62 -5.63
N SER A 45 6.33 -5.81 -5.71
CA SER A 45 6.41 -4.34 -5.80
C SER A 45 5.45 -3.79 -4.75
N TYR A 46 5.86 -2.73 -4.07
CA TYR A 46 5.06 -2.07 -3.03
C TYR A 46 4.82 -0.61 -3.40
N ARG A 47 3.82 -0.02 -2.76
CA ARG A 47 3.47 1.41 -2.86
C ARG A 47 3.08 1.93 -1.49
N GLU A 48 3.11 3.23 -1.32
CA GLU A 48 2.82 3.87 -0.03
C GLU A 48 1.56 4.74 -0.11
N CYS A 49 0.86 4.90 1.00
CA CYS A 49 -0.33 5.75 1.09
C CYS A 49 0.08 7.20 1.38
N THR A 50 0.77 7.82 0.42
CA THR A 50 1.48 9.09 0.62
C THR A 50 1.17 10.15 -0.44
N ASP A 51 0.32 9.85 -1.42
CA ASP A 51 0.05 10.76 -2.55
C ASP A 51 -1.45 11.07 -2.72
N PRO A 52 -2.12 11.75 -1.76
CA PRO A 52 -1.53 12.38 -0.57
C PRO A 52 -1.56 11.48 0.69
N VAL A 53 -0.86 11.89 1.74
CA VAL A 53 -0.96 11.27 3.07
C VAL A 53 -2.33 11.61 3.71
N PRO A 54 -3.04 10.66 4.34
CA PRO A 54 -4.26 10.95 5.08
C PRO A 54 -4.06 11.99 6.19
N GLN A 55 -4.98 12.95 6.30
CA GLN A 55 -4.91 13.99 7.34
C GLN A 55 -6.28 14.25 7.98
N ASN A 56 -6.25 14.70 9.24
CA ASN A 56 -7.41 15.21 9.97
C ASN A 56 -8.62 14.26 9.97
N GLY A 57 -8.35 12.97 10.19
CA GLY A 57 -9.38 11.92 10.20
C GLY A 57 -9.81 11.43 8.82
N GLY A 58 -9.11 11.82 7.75
CA GLY A 58 -9.31 11.25 6.42
C GLY A 58 -8.96 9.76 6.38
N LYS A 59 -9.58 9.06 5.43
CA LYS A 59 -9.47 7.60 5.29
C LYS A 59 -8.08 7.18 4.83
N TYR A 60 -7.66 6.00 5.27
CA TYR A 60 -6.49 5.34 4.70
C TYR A 60 -6.81 4.78 3.31
N CYS A 61 -5.77 4.57 2.50
CA CYS A 61 -5.90 4.06 1.15
C CYS A 61 -6.54 2.67 1.10
N GLU A 62 -7.52 2.48 0.22
CA GLU A 62 -8.18 1.20 -0.01
C GLU A 62 -7.46 0.38 -1.09
N GLY A 63 -7.38 -0.94 -0.90
CA GLY A 63 -6.74 -1.88 -1.83
C GLY A 63 -5.36 -2.36 -1.37
N GLN A 64 -4.64 -3.07 -2.25
CA GLN A 64 -3.40 -3.75 -1.90
C GLN A 64 -2.20 -2.79 -1.83
N ARG A 65 -1.40 -2.90 -0.77
CA ARG A 65 -0.11 -2.20 -0.63
C ARG A 65 1.00 -2.87 -1.45
N VAL A 66 0.90 -4.18 -1.65
CA VAL A 66 1.92 -5.02 -2.29
C VAL A 66 1.28 -5.81 -3.42
N ARG A 67 1.98 -5.94 -4.54
CA ARG A 67 1.64 -6.83 -5.65
C ARG A 67 2.79 -7.80 -5.91
N TYR A 68 2.47 -8.97 -6.43
CA TYR A 68 3.40 -10.06 -6.72
C TYR A 68 3.31 -10.48 -8.18
N GLN A 69 4.41 -10.96 -8.74
CA GLN A 69 4.40 -11.65 -10.03
C GLN A 69 5.49 -12.73 -10.09
N SER A 70 5.33 -13.68 -11.01
CA SER A 70 6.35 -14.69 -11.31
C SER A 70 7.51 -14.05 -12.09
N CYS A 71 8.72 -14.53 -11.85
CA CYS A 71 9.94 -14.09 -12.50
C CYS A 71 10.88 -15.28 -12.72
N ASN A 72 11.87 -15.13 -13.60
CA ASN A 72 12.92 -16.12 -13.89
C ASN A 72 12.38 -17.55 -14.11
N THR A 73 11.40 -17.67 -15.01
CA THR A 73 10.63 -18.91 -15.26
C THR A 73 11.37 -19.91 -16.16
N GLU A 74 12.48 -19.51 -16.76
CA GLU A 74 13.38 -20.37 -17.49
C GLU A 74 13.89 -21.53 -16.60
N PRO A 75 14.00 -22.77 -17.11
CA PRO A 75 14.56 -23.88 -16.34
C PRO A 75 15.97 -23.57 -15.84
N CYS A 76 16.32 -24.13 -14.68
CA CYS A 76 17.70 -24.10 -14.19
C CYS A 76 18.57 -25.08 -14.97
N ASP A 77 19.87 -24.78 -15.09
CA ASP A 77 20.85 -25.72 -15.62
C ASP A 77 20.94 -26.99 -14.76
N ALA A 78 21.16 -28.13 -15.41
CA ALA A 78 21.17 -29.44 -14.76
C ALA A 78 22.26 -29.58 -13.67
N SER A 79 23.30 -28.74 -13.69
CA SER A 79 24.33 -28.68 -12.65
C SER A 79 23.81 -28.15 -11.31
N GLU A 80 22.77 -27.31 -11.32
CA GLU A 80 22.18 -26.71 -10.10
C GLU A 80 21.19 -27.66 -9.40
N VAL A 81 20.63 -28.62 -10.14
CA VAL A 81 19.62 -29.58 -9.62
C VAL A 81 20.29 -30.83 -9.04
N SER A 82 21.54 -31.11 -9.40
CA SER A 82 22.22 -32.37 -9.04
C SER A 82 22.71 -32.45 -7.58
N LEU A 83 22.76 -31.34 -6.84
CA LEU A 83 23.24 -31.35 -5.45
C LEU A 83 22.16 -31.76 -4.42
N PHE A 84 20.88 -31.63 -4.75
CA PHE A 84 19.79 -31.98 -3.83
C PHE A 84 19.35 -33.44 -3.91
N CYS A 85 19.57 -34.12 -5.05
CA CYS A 85 19.15 -35.51 -5.25
C CYS A 85 20.26 -36.56 -5.01
N ALA A 86 21.51 -36.15 -4.77
CA ALA A 86 22.63 -37.07 -4.60
C ALA A 86 22.80 -37.63 -3.16
N ASN A 87 21.88 -37.32 -2.24
CA ASN A 87 21.90 -37.79 -0.84
C ASN A 87 20.62 -38.56 -0.43
N LEU A 88 19.94 -39.20 -1.39
CA LEU A 88 18.88 -40.19 -1.16
C LEU A 88 19.38 -41.59 -1.48
#